data_AF-R2RQL3-F1
#
_entry.id   AF-R2RQL3-F1
#
_cell.length_a   1.000
_cell.length_b   1.000
_cell.length_c   1.000
_cell.angle_alpha   90.00
_cell.angle_beta   90.00
_cell.angle_gamma   90.00
#
_symmetry.space_group_name_H-M   'P 1'
#
loop_
_entity.id
_entity.type
_entity.pdbx_description
1 polymer ?
#
loop_
_entity_poly.entity_id
_entity_poly.type
_entity_poly.pdbx_seq_one_letter_code
_entity_poly.pdbx_strand_id
1 'polypeptide(L)' 'MLYFRKGVRYLEDYFLTDYLAAKKSLASTLHKIEQAIISLEEKQSAGRNMKAQLTLSKERVKALKISLALIDREITRMS' A
#
# COMPACT_ATOMS: atom_id res chain seq x y z
N MET A 1 -6.56 11.12 33.08
CA MET A 1 -7.62 11.74 32.25
C MET A 1 -8.03 10.71 31.21
N LEU A 2 -9.17 10.07 31.41
CA LEU A 2 -9.67 8.97 30.56
C LEU A 2 -10.45 9.55 29.39
N TYR A 3 -10.03 9.28 28.15
CA TYR A 3 -10.83 9.60 26.97
C TYR A 3 -11.70 8.41 26.57
N PHE A 4 -12.97 8.50 26.92
CA PHE A 4 -14.04 7.63 26.44
C PHE A 4 -14.55 8.21 25.11
N ARG A 5 -14.15 7.64 23.98
CA ARG A 5 -14.75 7.95 22.66
C ARG A 5 -15.20 6.65 22.00
N LYS A 6 -16.49 6.60 21.68
CA LYS A 6 -17.20 5.45 21.13
C LYS A 6 -16.53 4.91 19.86
N GLY A 7 -16.32 3.59 19.82
CA GLY A 7 -16.64 2.78 18.64
C GLY A 7 -15.58 2.53 17.58
N VAL A 8 -14.31 2.92 17.75
CA VAL A 8 -13.21 2.46 16.89
C VAL A 8 -11.97 2.26 17.76
N ARG A 9 -11.40 1.04 17.75
CA ARG A 9 -10.14 0.72 18.43
C ARG A 9 -9.06 1.70 17.97
N TYR A 10 -8.39 2.39 18.89
CA TYR A 10 -7.13 3.06 18.58
C TYR A 10 -6.14 1.96 18.20
N LEU A 11 -5.84 1.84 16.90
CA LEU A 11 -4.59 1.21 16.47
C LEU A 11 -3.47 2.08 17.05
N GLU A 12 -2.45 1.42 17.59
CA GLU A 12 -1.25 1.96 18.24
C GLU A 12 -0.89 3.42 17.89
N ASP A 13 -0.54 4.22 18.90
CA ASP A 13 -0.03 5.57 18.69
C ASP A 13 1.36 5.51 18.03
N TYR A 14 1.39 5.53 16.70
CA TYR A 14 2.62 5.61 15.90
C TYR A 14 3.17 7.04 15.86
N PHE A 15 4.49 7.18 15.85
CA PHE A 15 5.16 8.46 15.70
C PHE A 15 5.25 8.88 14.22
N LEU A 16 5.45 10.17 13.95
CA LEU A 16 5.67 10.69 12.58
C LEU A 16 6.77 9.91 11.84
N THR A 17 7.84 9.51 12.56
CA THR A 17 8.93 8.70 12.01
C THR A 17 8.47 7.32 11.53
N ASP A 18 7.51 6.71 12.21
CA ASP A 18 6.96 5.41 11.83
C ASP A 18 6.15 5.54 10.52
N TYR A 19 5.33 6.58 10.40
CA TYR A 19 4.60 6.85 9.17
C TYR A 19 5.52 7.15 7.98
N LEU A 20 6.59 7.92 8.19
CA LEU A 20 7.60 8.18 7.15
C LEU A 20 8.31 6.88 6.73
N ALA A 21 8.69 6.02 7.68
CA ALA A 21 9.29 4.73 7.40
C ALA A 21 8.32 3.80 6.66
N ALA A 22 7.06 3.74 7.08
CA ALA A 22 6.00 2.97 6.45
C ALA A 22 5.76 3.44 5.01
N LYS A 23 5.66 4.76 4.78
CA LYS A 23 5.52 5.34 3.43
C LYS A 23 6.67 4.89 2.52
N LYS A 24 7.91 5.01 2.98
CA LYS A 24 9.10 4.60 2.21
C LYS A 24 9.06 3.11 1.85
N SER A 25 8.70 2.27 2.82
CA SER A 25 8.60 0.82 2.63
C SER A 25 7.51 0.43 1.62
N LEU A 26 6.31 1.00 1.77
CA LEU A 26 5.19 0.73 0.87
C LEU A 26 5.43 1.27 -0.54
N ALA A 27 6.08 2.43 -0.69
CA ALA A 27 6.45 2.96 -2.00
C ALA A 27 7.44 2.04 -2.74
N SER A 28 8.43 1.49 -2.02
CA SER A 28 9.35 0.49 -2.60
C SER A 28 8.61 -0.78 -3.02
N THR A 29 7.67 -1.24 -2.19
CA THR A 29 6.84 -2.42 -2.49
C THR A 29 5.95 -2.19 -3.71
N LEU A 30 5.32 -1.02 -3.81
CA LEU A 30 4.51 -0.61 -4.96
C LEU A 30 5.33 -0.69 -6.26
N HIS A 31 6.52 -0.07 -6.26
CA HIS A 31 7.39 -0.06 -7.43
C HIS A 31 7.76 -1.49 -7.88
N LYS A 32 8.10 -2.39 -6.94
CA LYS A 32 8.41 -3.79 -7.25
C LYS A 32 7.23 -4.54 -7.88
N ILE A 33 6.01 -4.30 -7.39
CA ILE A 33 4.81 -4.93 -7.96
C ILE A 33 4.51 -4.37 -9.35
N GLU A 34 4.71 -3.07 -9.58
CA GLU A 34 4.56 -2.48 -10.91
C GLU A 34 5.56 -3.09 -11.91
N GLN A 35 6.81 -3.33 -11.52
CA GLN A 35 7.78 -4.06 -12.36
C GLN A 35 7.37 -5.53 -12.58
N ALA A 36 6.85 -6.20 -11.54
CA ALA A 36 6.35 -7.57 -11.68
C ALA A 36 5.17 -7.67 -12.65
N ILE A 37 4.29 -6.65 -12.70
CA ILE A 37 3.20 -6.58 -13.68
C ILE A 37 3.75 -6.57 -15.10
N ILE A 38 4.77 -5.76 -15.39
CA ILE A 38 5.39 -5.71 -16.73
C ILE A 38 5.86 -7.10 -17.16
N SER A 39 6.61 -7.80 -16.30
CA SER A 39 7.07 -9.16 -16.59
C SER A 39 5.92 -10.17 -16.76
N LEU A 40 4.82 -10.01 -16.01
CA LEU A 40 3.63 -10.85 -16.17
C LEU A 40 2.91 -10.56 -17.49
N GLU A 41 2.85 -9.31 -17.94
CA GLU A 41 2.24 -8.89 -19.21
C GLU A 41 3.05 -9.42 -20.41
N GLU A 42 4.38 -9.41 -20.32
CA GLU A 42 5.28 -10.03 -21.30
C GLU A 42 5.03 -11.55 -21.40
N LYS A 43 4.99 -12.25 -20.26
CA LYS A 43 4.70 -13.69 -20.20
C LYS A 43 3.32 -14.02 -20.76
N GLN A 44 2.33 -13.17 -20.47
CA GLN A 44 0.97 -13.29 -21.01
C GLN A 44 0.95 -13.14 -22.54
N SER A 45 1.70 -12.18 -23.06
CA SER A 45 1.84 -11.92 -24.50
C SER A 45 2.57 -13.06 -25.21
N ALA A 46 3.50 -13.74 -24.52
CA ALA A 46 4.18 -14.95 -24.99
C ALA A 46 3.33 -16.24 -24.87
N GLY A 47 2.03 -16.14 -24.59
CA GLY A 47 1.10 -17.27 -24.56
C GLY A 47 1.00 -18.02 -23.23
N ARG A 48 1.67 -17.56 -22.15
CA ARG A 48 1.50 -18.15 -20.81
C ARG A 48 0.24 -17.58 -20.17
N ASN A 49 -0.59 -18.42 -19.56
CA ASN A 49 -1.79 -17.92 -18.87
C ASN A 49 -1.44 -17.30 -17.50
N MET A 50 -1.29 -15.97 -17.46
CA MET A 50 -0.97 -15.17 -16.28
C MET A 50 -2.16 -14.32 -15.79
N LYS A 51 -3.37 -14.56 -16.31
CA LYS A 51 -4.55 -13.69 -16.09
C LYS A 51 -4.87 -13.50 -14.60
N ALA A 52 -4.81 -14.58 -13.82
CA ALA A 52 -5.06 -14.53 -12.38
C ALA A 52 -3.98 -13.70 -11.65
N GLN A 53 -2.70 -13.95 -11.94
CA GLN A 53 -1.58 -13.22 -11.34
C GLN A 53 -1.62 -11.73 -11.70
N LEU A 54 -1.95 -11.39 -12.95
CA LEU A 54 -2.11 -10.00 -13.39
C LEU A 54 -3.23 -9.29 -12.64
N THR A 55 -4.39 -9.94 -12.51
CA THR A 55 -5.54 -9.38 -11.80
C THR A 55 -5.17 -9.09 -10.34
N LEU A 56 -4.62 -10.07 -9.64
CA LEU A 56 -4.22 -9.93 -8.23
C LEU A 56 -3.12 -8.87 -8.05
N SER A 57 -2.15 -8.78 -8.95
CA SER A 57 -1.10 -7.75 -8.88
C SER A 57 -1.66 -6.34 -9.09
N LYS A 58 -2.61 -6.16 -10.01
CA LYS A 58 -3.29 -4.86 -10.24
C LYS A 58 -4.13 -4.46 -9.02
N GLU A 59 -4.80 -5.41 -8.37
CA GLU A 59 -5.53 -5.17 -7.12
C GLU A 59 -4.58 -4.75 -5.98
N ARG A 60 -3.42 -5.40 -5.84
CA ARG A 60 -2.40 -5.02 -4.85
C ARG A 60 -1.86 -3.61 -5.07
N VAL A 61 -1.60 -3.23 -6.33
CA VAL A 61 -1.21 -1.85 -6.68
C VAL A 61 -2.28 -0.86 -6.21
N LYS A 62 -3.56 -1.15 -6.47
CA LYS A 62 -4.67 -0.30 -6.04
C LYS A 62 -4.71 -0.17 -4.51
N ALA A 63 -4.59 -1.28 -3.79
CA ALA A 63 -4.58 -1.27 -2.33
C ALA A 63 -3.39 -0.46 -1.77
N LEU A 64 -2.19 -0.66 -2.31
CA LEU A 64 -1.00 0.09 -1.87
C LEU A 64 -1.10 1.58 -2.14
N LYS A 65 -1.68 1.99 -3.28
CA LYS A 65 -1.92 3.40 -3.58
C LYS A 65 -2.88 4.04 -2.57
N ILE A 66 -3.93 3.31 -2.18
CA ILE A 66 -4.86 3.76 -1.12
C ILE A 66 -4.11 3.88 0.22
N SER A 67 -3.33 2.86 0.60
CA SER A 67 -2.56 2.88 1.85
C SER A 67 -1.56 4.05 1.90
N LEU A 68 -0.83 4.30 0.82
CA LEU A 68 0.10 5.43 0.73
C LEU A 68 -0.62 6.78 0.87
N ALA A 69 -1.77 6.96 0.21
CA ALA A 69 -2.56 8.19 0.32
C ALA A 69 -3.08 8.42 1.75
N LEU A 70 -3.47 7.36 2.47
CA LEU A 70 -3.89 7.44 3.86
C LEU A 70 -2.72 7.81 4.79
N ILE A 71 -1.54 7.21 4.58
CA ILE A 71 -0.32 7.55 5.32
C ILE A 71 0.09 9.00 5.07
N ASP A 72 0.02 9.48 3.83
CA ASP A 72 0.34 10.87 3.49
C ASP A 72 -0.59 11.86 4.17
N ARG A 73 -1.89 11.54 4.22
CA ARG A 73 -2.87 12.34 4.96
C ARG A 73 -2.54 12.40 6.44
N GLU A 74 -2.09 11.29 7.02
CA GLU A 74 -1.74 11.21 8.43
C GLU A 74 -0.45 11.97 8.75
N ILE A 75 0.59 11.83 7.93
CA ILE A 75 1.82 12.63 8.01
C ILE A 75 1.49 14.13 7.99
N THR A 76 0.61 14.56 7.08
CA THR A 76 0.16 15.95 6.96
C THR A 76 -0.60 16.42 8.20
N ARG A 77 -1.36 15.54 8.86
CA ARG A 77 -2.10 15.86 10.10
C ARG A 77 -1.17 16.03 11.30
N MET A 78 -0.03 15.36 11.29
CA MET A 78 0.94 15.31 12.40
C MET A 78 2.09 16.32 12.27
N SER A 79 2.28 16.91 11.08
CA SER A 79 3.32 17.90 10.79
C SER A 79 2.80 19.32 10.97
#